data_AF-A0A8T2TU91-F1
#
_entry.id   AF-A0A8T2TU91-F1
#
_cell.length_a   1.000
_cell.length_b   1.000
_cell.length_c   1.000
_cell.angle_alpha   90.00
_cell.angle_beta   90.00
_cell.angle_gamma   90.00
#
_symmetry.space_group_name_H-M   'P 1'
#
loop_
_entity.id
_entity.type
_entity.pdbx_description
1 polymer ?
#
loop_
_entity_poly.entity_id
_entity_poly.type
_entity_poly.pdbx_seq_one_letter_code
_entity_poly.pdbx_strand_id
1 'polypeptide(L)'
;MGIDLPAGGRNKKTKHTAPKSDNVYLKLVVKLYRFLVRRTGSPFNAVVLKRLFMRRTNRPPISLTCLTRYMKEKEDKIAVVVGTVTDDE
;
A
#
# COMPACT_ATOMS: atom_id res chain seq x y z
N MET A 1 38.38 -8.83 -15.59
CA MET A 1 37.51 -9.32 -16.69
C MET A 1 36.06 -9.05 -16.29
N GLY A 2 35.37 -8.15 -16.99
CA GLY A 2 33.95 -7.87 -16.73
C GLY A 2 33.09 -8.90 -17.43
N ILE A 3 32.23 -9.60 -16.69
CA ILE A 3 31.22 -10.47 -17.30
C ILE A 3 30.08 -9.57 -17.73
N ASP A 4 29.90 -9.40 -19.04
CA ASP A 4 28.76 -8.70 -19.59
C ASP A 4 27.51 -9.58 -19.46
N LEU A 5 26.67 -9.24 -18.48
CA LEU A 5 25.42 -9.93 -18.23
C LEU A 5 24.29 -9.07 -18.80
N PRO A 6 23.40 -9.61 -19.65
CA PRO A 6 22.37 -8.83 -20.36
C PRO A 6 21.40 -8.07 -19.44
N ALA A 7 21.32 -8.42 -18.16
CA ALA A 7 20.47 -7.77 -17.15
C ALA A 7 21.25 -7.04 -16.03
N GLY A 8 22.55 -6.79 -16.22
CA GLY A 8 23.34 -5.94 -15.32
C GLY A 8 23.45 -6.48 -13.89
N GLY A 9 23.82 -7.76 -13.71
CA GLY A 9 24.23 -8.31 -12.41
C GLY A 9 23.34 -7.94 -11.20
N ARG A 10 23.93 -7.32 -10.16
CA ARG A 10 23.24 -6.94 -8.92
C ARG A 10 22.37 -5.69 -9.12
N ASN A 11 21.07 -5.91 -9.30
CA ASN A 11 20.08 -4.83 -9.43
C ASN A 11 19.70 -4.17 -8.09
N LYS A 12 19.76 -2.83 -8.05
CA LYS A 12 19.39 -2.04 -6.86
C LYS A 12 17.87 -1.99 -6.67
N LYS A 13 17.41 -2.40 -5.48
CA LYS A 13 15.99 -2.27 -5.10
C LYS A 13 15.77 -0.90 -4.45
N THR A 14 15.11 0.01 -5.16
CA THR A 14 14.79 1.37 -4.68
C THR A 14 13.47 1.45 -3.89
N LYS A 15 12.66 0.40 -3.93
CA LYS A 15 11.35 0.34 -3.25
C LYS A 15 11.47 0.03 -1.76
N HIS A 16 10.56 0.59 -0.95
CA HIS A 16 10.42 0.23 0.45
C HIS A 16 9.95 -1.22 0.62
N THR A 17 10.65 -1.98 1.46
CA THR A 17 10.36 -3.39 1.79
C THR A 17 9.77 -3.55 3.19
N ALA A 18 9.81 -2.49 4.00
CA ALA A 18 9.28 -2.42 5.36
C ALA A 18 8.84 -0.97 5.67
N PRO A 19 7.91 -0.77 6.62
CA PRO A 19 7.55 0.56 7.07
C PRO A 19 8.74 1.18 7.81
N LYS A 20 9.03 2.46 7.53
CA LYS A 20 10.06 3.22 8.26
C LYS A 20 9.61 3.72 9.64
N SER A 21 8.29 3.75 9.87
CA SER A 21 7.71 4.30 11.11
C SER A 21 7.85 3.33 12.28
N ASP A 22 8.07 3.88 13.47
CA ASP A 22 8.13 3.12 14.72
C ASP A 22 6.78 2.84 15.38
N ASN A 23 5.68 3.29 14.79
CA ASN A 23 4.34 3.01 15.27
C ASN A 23 4.08 1.48 15.33
N VAL A 24 3.83 0.98 16.55
CA VAL A 24 3.61 -0.45 16.83
C VAL A 24 2.38 -0.99 16.11
N TYR A 25 1.28 -0.23 16.06
CA TYR A 25 0.05 -0.64 15.37
C TYR A 25 0.29 -0.82 13.86
N LEU A 26 1.04 0.09 13.24
CA LEU A 26 1.39 -0.06 11.83
C LEU A 26 2.25 -1.31 11.58
N LYS A 27 3.22 -1.60 12.46
CA LYS A 27 4.07 -2.79 12.37
C LYS A 27 3.23 -4.08 12.49
N LEU A 28 2.21 -4.11 13.36
CA LEU A 28 1.31 -5.26 13.50
C LEU A 28 0.44 -5.48 12.26
N VAL A 29 -0.19 -4.42 11.73
CA VAL A 29 -1.00 -4.50 10.51
C VAL A 29 -0.16 -4.97 9.32
N VAL A 30 1.08 -4.48 9.19
CA VAL A 30 2.03 -4.95 8.17
C VAL A 30 2.35 -6.44 8.31
N LYS A 31 2.54 -6.94 9.54
CA LYS A 31 2.78 -8.38 9.78
C LYS A 31 1.59 -9.22 9.33
N LEU A 32 0.37 -8.79 9.64
CA LEU A 32 -0.86 -9.45 9.20
C LEU A 32 -0.94 -9.50 7.67
N TYR A 33 -0.80 -8.36 6.98
CA TYR A 33 -0.87 -8.34 5.52
C TYR A 33 0.28 -9.10 4.85
N ARG A 34 1.49 -9.15 5.45
CA ARG A 34 2.57 -10.03 4.96
C ARG A 34 2.19 -11.51 5.06
N PHE A 35 1.58 -11.91 6.16
CA PHE A 35 1.09 -13.28 6.34
C PHE A 35 0.02 -13.61 5.29
N LEU A 36 -0.97 -12.73 5.13
CA LEU A 36 -2.06 -12.91 4.16
C LEU A 36 -1.53 -13.00 2.72
N VAL A 37 -0.69 -12.07 2.27
CA VAL A 37 -0.12 -12.09 0.92
C VAL A 37 0.60 -13.41 0.62
N ARG A 38 1.37 -13.92 1.58
CA ARG A 38 2.10 -15.19 1.40
C ARG A 38 1.19 -16.41 1.36
N ARG A 39 0.05 -16.39 2.06
CA ARG A 39 -0.82 -17.57 2.23
C ARG A 39 -2.01 -17.60 1.28
N THR A 40 -2.56 -16.45 0.90
CA THR A 40 -3.76 -16.38 0.05
C THR A 40 -3.45 -16.04 -1.40
N GLY A 41 -2.29 -15.44 -1.69
CA GLY A 41 -1.94 -15.03 -3.06
C GLY A 41 -2.83 -13.94 -3.65
N SER A 42 -3.75 -13.35 -2.88
CA SER A 42 -4.68 -12.32 -3.38
C SER A 42 -3.93 -11.04 -3.81
N PRO A 43 -4.13 -10.55 -5.05
CA PRO A 43 -3.45 -9.34 -5.53
C PRO A 43 -3.85 -8.10 -4.74
N PHE A 44 -5.08 -8.06 -4.20
CA PHE A 44 -5.56 -6.96 -3.36
C PHE A 44 -4.67 -6.76 -2.13
N ASN A 45 -4.38 -7.85 -1.40
CA ASN A 45 -3.55 -7.79 -0.19
C ASN A 45 -2.12 -7.30 -0.51
N ALA A 46 -1.59 -7.66 -1.68
CA ALA A 46 -0.27 -7.22 -2.12
C ALA A 46 -0.24 -5.70 -2.38
N VAL A 47 -1.33 -5.16 -2.95
CA VAL A 47 -1.50 -3.71 -3.14
C VAL A 47 -1.62 -2.99 -1.81
N VAL A 48 -2.42 -3.48 -0.87
CA VAL A 48 -2.57 -2.87 0.46
C VAL A 48 -1.23 -2.85 1.20
N LEU A 49 -0.50 -3.98 1.22
CA LEU A 49 0.81 -4.06 1.86
C LEU A 49 1.81 -3.04 1.27
N LYS A 50 1.82 -2.89 -0.07
CA LYS A 50 2.67 -1.90 -0.74
C LYS A 50 2.31 -0.47 -0.31
N ARG A 51 1.02 -0.14 -0.17
CA ARG A 51 0.55 1.18 0.28
C ARG A 51 0.89 1.47 1.74
N LEU A 52 0.87 0.46 2.62
CA LEU A 52 1.25 0.61 4.03
C LEU A 52 2.74 0.96 4.21
N PHE A 53 3.61 0.62 3.25
CA PHE A 53 5.04 1.02 3.27
C PHE A 53 5.28 2.45 2.76
N MET A 54 4.28 3.10 2.17
CA MET A 54 4.44 4.43 1.61
C MET A 54 4.52 5.50 2.72
N ARG A 55 5.28 6.55 2.43
CA ARG A 55 5.37 7.73 3.31
C ARG A 55 4.03 8.47 3.35
N ARG A 56 3.83 9.31 4.36
CA ARG A 56 2.61 10.13 4.49
C ARG A 56 2.38 11.02 3.26
N THR A 57 3.43 11.64 2.73
CA THR A 57 3.37 12.47 1.51
C THR A 57 2.86 11.72 0.28
N ASN A 58 3.06 10.41 0.23
CA ASN A 58 2.63 9.56 -0.89
C ASN A 58 1.26 8.92 -0.64
N ARG A 59 0.60 9.30 0.46
CA ARG A 59 -0.76 8.89 0.85
C ARG A 59 -1.58 10.16 1.03
N PRO A 60 -2.00 10.82 -0.07
CA PRO A 60 -2.80 12.03 0.03
C PRO A 60 -4.11 11.75 0.77
N PRO A 61 -4.63 12.71 1.55
CA PRO A 61 -5.95 12.58 2.14
C PRO A 61 -7.02 12.53 1.05
N ILE A 62 -8.10 11.79 1.31
CA ILE A 62 -9.29 11.76 0.45
C ILE A 62 -10.45 12.42 1.19
N SER A 63 -11.21 13.25 0.51
CA SER A 63 -12.37 13.89 1.11
C SER A 63 -13.64 13.05 0.98
N LEU A 64 -14.62 13.28 1.84
CA LEU A 64 -15.89 12.55 1.84
C LEU A 64 -16.66 12.73 0.53
N THR A 65 -16.70 13.94 -0.01
CA THR A 65 -17.31 14.29 -1.29
C THR A 65 -16.66 13.51 -2.43
N CYS A 66 -15.33 13.38 -2.41
CA CYS A 66 -14.59 12.59 -3.38
C CYS A 66 -14.93 11.09 -3.26
N LEU A 67 -15.02 10.57 -2.04
CA LEU A 67 -15.38 9.18 -1.76
C LEU A 67 -16.81 8.86 -2.21
N THR A 68 -17.78 9.72 -1.92
CA THR A 68 -19.18 9.57 -2.35
C THR A 68 -19.30 9.54 -3.86
N ARG A 69 -18.54 10.39 -4.58
CA ARG A 69 -18.51 10.37 -6.06
C ARG A 69 -18.02 9.03 -6.62
N TYR A 70 -16.98 8.43 -6.03
CA TYR A 70 -16.45 7.14 -6.49
C TYR A 70 -17.31 5.92 -6.11
N MET A 71 -18.16 6.08 -5.11
CA MET A 71 -19.09 5.04 -4.63
C MET A 71 -20.49 5.11 -5.22
N LYS A 72 -20.80 6.12 -6.04
CA LYS A 72 -22.00 6.08 -6.89
C LYS A 72 -22.02 4.76 -7.68
N GLU A 73 -23.19 4.12 -7.72
CA GLU A 73 -23.44 2.84 -8.40
C GLU A 73 -22.72 1.60 -7.81
N LYS A 74 -22.18 1.71 -6.58
CA LYS A 74 -21.45 0.62 -5.90
C LYS A 74 -21.90 0.44 -4.45
N GLU A 75 -23.21 0.43 -4.23
CA GLU A 75 -23.80 0.40 -2.88
C GLU A 75 -23.45 -0.87 -2.09
N ASP A 76 -23.28 -2.01 -2.78
CA ASP A 76 -22.95 -3.29 -2.13
C ASP A 76 -21.45 -3.49 -1.81
N LYS A 77 -20.60 -2.50 -2.13
CA LYS A 77 -19.14 -2.64 -2.03
C LYS A 77 -18.55 -1.77 -0.93
N ILE A 78 -17.50 -2.28 -0.30
CA ILE A 78 -16.79 -1.58 0.78
C ILE A 78 -15.70 -0.68 0.22
N ALA A 79 -15.69 0.59 0.67
CA ALA A 79 -14.60 1.53 0.38
C ALA A 79 -13.39 1.21 1.25
N VAL A 80 -12.25 0.92 0.62
CA VAL A 80 -10.98 0.73 1.35
C VAL A 80 -9.99 1.83 0.96
N VAL A 81 -9.72 2.71 1.92
CA VAL A 81 -8.76 3.81 1.78
C VAL A 81 -7.56 3.55 2.69
N VAL A 82 -6.35 3.58 2.12
CA VAL A 82 -5.10 3.45 2.88
C VAL A 82 -4.50 4.85 3.04
N GLY A 83 -5.08 5.64 3.93
CA GLY A 83 -4.76 7.06 4.10
C GLY A 83 -5.72 7.74 5.06
N THR A 84 -5.64 9.06 5.13
CA THR A 84 -6.56 9.88 5.95
C THR A 84 -7.81 10.20 5.14
N VAL A 85 -8.98 10.09 5.76
CA VAL A 85 -10.24 10.60 5.22
C VAL A 85 -10.54 11.93 5.93
N THR A 86 -10.85 12.98 5.17
CA THR A 86 -11.16 14.31 5.69
C THR A 86 -12.62 14.65 5.45
N ASP A 87 -13.22 15.34 6.42
CA ASP A 87 -14.53 15.96 6.26
C ASP A 87 -14.42 17.20 5.35
N ASP A 88 -15.48 17.50 4.61
CA ASP A 88 -15.56 18.63 3.67
C ASP A 88 -16.36 19.82 4.23
N GLU A 89 -16.86 19.75 5.47
CA GLU A 89 -17.38 20.93 6.18
C GLU A 89 -16.36 22.08 6.30
#